data_AF-M4EK13-F1
#
_entry.id   AF-M4EK13-F1
#
_cell.length_a   1.000
_cell.length_b   1.000
_cell.length_c   1.000
_cell.angle_alpha   90.00
_cell.angle_beta   90.00
_cell.angle_gamma   90.00
#
_symmetry.space_group_name_H-M   'P 1'
#
loop_
_entity.id
_entity.type
_entity.pdbx_description
1 polymer ?
#
loop_
_entity_poly.entity_id
_entity_poly.type
_entity_poly.pdbx_seq_one_letter_code
_entity_poly.pdbx_strand_id
1 'polypeptide(L)' 'MVDAFRTHIMQTKELGNCPVRQIGGCSFVYMRISNVYIVIVVSSNARVDCGFKFVVEVKKFYSSLCSRG' A
#
# COMPACT_ATOMS: atom_id res chain seq x y z
N MET A 1 -8.74 10.28 -3.19
CA MET A 1 -7.93 9.04 -3.03
C MET A 1 -7.52 8.80 -1.59
N VAL A 2 -7.00 9.80 -0.86
CA VAL A 2 -6.61 9.65 0.56
C VAL A 2 -7.81 9.30 1.44
N ASP A 3 -8.97 9.93 1.24
CA ASP A 3 -10.17 9.62 2.02
C ASP A 3 -10.65 8.19 1.78
N ALA A 4 -10.66 7.76 0.51
CA ALA A 4 -10.98 6.38 0.15
C ALA A 4 -10.02 5.37 0.83
N PHE A 5 -8.72 5.67 0.86
CA PHE A 5 -7.73 4.86 1.57
C PHE A 5 -7.98 4.81 3.08
N ARG A 6 -8.22 5.95 3.72
CA ARG A 6 -8.49 6.01 5.17
C ARG A 6 -9.73 5.18 5.55
N THR A 7 -10.83 5.37 4.82
CA THR A 7 -12.10 4.73 5.13
C THR A 7 -12.10 3.23 4.81
N HIS A 8 -11.55 2.82 3.67
CA HIS A 8 -11.70 1.44 3.19
C HIS A 8 -10.49 0.55 3.51
N ILE A 9 -9.34 1.13 3.85
CA ILE A 9 -8.14 0.38 4.17
C ILE A 9 -7.77 0.58 5.64
N MET A 10 -7.48 1.80 6.12
CA MET A 10 -7.02 1.97 7.50
C MET A 10 -8.05 1.60 8.57
N GLN A 11 -9.34 1.84 8.31
CA GLN A 11 -10.43 1.55 9.26
C GLN A 11 -10.94 0.10 9.18
N THR A 12 -10.48 -0.69 8.20
CA THR A 12 -10.91 -2.08 8.03
C THR A 12 -10.23 -2.97 9.08
N LYS A 13 -11.03 -3.62 9.93
CA LYS A 13 -10.55 -4.48 11.03
C LYS A 13 -9.96 -5.81 10.54
N GLU A 14 -10.29 -6.21 9.31
CA GLU A 14 -9.82 -7.44 8.66
C GLU A 14 -8.77 -7.13 7.59
N LEU A 15 -7.66 -6.50 8.00
CA LEU A 15 -6.46 -6.58 7.18
C LEU A 15 -5.87 -7.99 7.33
N GLY A 16 -6.48 -8.95 6.64
CA GLY A 16 -5.68 -10.06 6.13
C GLY A 16 -4.48 -9.52 5.35
N ASN A 17 -3.49 -10.35 5.07
CA ASN A 17 -2.26 -9.98 4.37
C ASN A 17 -2.49 -9.69 2.87
N CYS A 18 -3.53 -8.91 2.54
CA CYS A 18 -3.98 -8.56 1.20
C CYS A 18 -3.46 -7.16 0.83
N PRO A 19 -2.36 -7.07 0.08
CA PRO A 19 -1.65 -5.83 -0.22
C PRO A 19 -2.30 -5.04 -1.35
N VAL A 20 -3.39 -5.51 -1.96
CA VAL A 20 -4.07 -4.85 -3.07
C VAL A 20 -5.58 -4.76 -2.79
N ARG A 21 -6.15 -3.56 -2.94
CA ARG A 21 -7.59 -3.30 -2.82
C ARG A 21 -8.06 -2.48 -4.01
N GLN A 22 -9.15 -2.89 -4.65
CA GLN A 22 -9.76 -2.10 -5.71
C GLN A 22 -10.88 -1.22 -5.14
N ILE A 23 -10.82 0.09 -5.37
CA ILE A 23 -11.80 1.06 -4.88
C ILE A 23 -12.06 2.08 -5.99
N GLY A 24 -13.32 2.22 -6.42
CA GLY A 24 -13.73 3.23 -7.40
C GLY A 24 -12.96 3.19 -8.73
N GLY A 25 -12.58 1.99 -9.19
CA GLY A 25 -11.81 1.82 -10.43
C GLY A 25 -10.30 2.01 -10.29
N CYS A 26 -9.79 2.36 -9.11
CA CYS A 26 -8.36 2.39 -8.82
C CYS A 26 -7.93 1.15 -8.02
N SER A 27 -6.71 0.67 -8.25
CA SER A 27 -6.05 -0.33 -7.43
C SER A 27 -5.14 0.36 -6.42
N PHE A 28 -5.38 0.12 -5.14
CA PHE A 28 -4.56 0.57 -4.03
C PHE A 28 -3.65 -0.57 -3.63
N VAL A 29 -2.36 -0.43 -3.92
CA VAL A 29 -1.32 -1.35 -3.45
C VAL A 29 -0.70 -0.76 -2.20
N TYR A 30 -0.72 -1.46 -1.07
CA TYR A 30 -0.23 -0.91 0.18
C TYR A 30 0.49 -1.95 1.05
N MET A 31 1.41 -1.47 1.87
CA MET A 31 2.04 -2.22 2.94
C MET A 31 2.11 -1.39 4.21
N ARG A 32 2.08 -2.09 5.35
CA ARG A 32 2.21 -1.49 6.68
C ARG A 32 3.55 -1.89 7.29
N ILE A 33 4.26 -0.91 7.85
CA ILE A 33 5.47 -1.09 8.66
C ILE A 33 5.21 -0.40 9.99
N SER A 34 4.96 -1.17 11.05
CA SER A 34 4.52 -0.64 12.34
C SER A 34 3.32 0.31 12.19
N ASN A 35 3.49 1.61 12.40
CA ASN A 35 2.42 2.62 12.32
C ASN A 35 2.43 3.42 11.00
N VAL A 36 3.28 3.04 10.04
CA VAL A 36 3.41 3.72 8.75
C VAL A 36 2.78 2.88 7.65
N TYR A 37 1.94 3.51 6.84
CA TYR A 37 1.40 2.93 5.61
C TYR A 37 2.15 3.50 4.40
N ILE A 38 2.64 2.61 3.55
CA ILE A 38 3.18 2.94 2.23
C ILE A 38 2.12 2.52 1.21
N VAL A 39 1.68 3.45 0.37
CA VAL A 39 0.55 3.27 -0.53
C VAL A 39 0.91 3.72 -1.93
N ILE A 40 0.54 2.93 -2.92
CA ILE A 40 0.56 3.27 -4.33
C ILE A 40 -0.86 3.17 -4.84
N VAL A 41 -1.28 4.18 -5.60
CA VAL A 41 -2.56 4.15 -6.31
C VAL A 41 -2.28 4.00 -7.78
N VAL A 42 -2.91 3.00 -8.38
CA VAL A 42 -2.79 2.64 -9.78
C VAL A 42 -4.17 2.83 -10.41
N SER A 43 -4.27 3.63 -11.47
CA SER A 43 -5.53 3.73 -12.23
C SER A 43 -5.82 2.43 -12.97
N SER A 44 -7.07 2.25 -13.40
CA SER A 44 -7.67 1.01 -13.95
C SER A 44 -6.94 0.33 -15.12
N ASN A 45 -5.86 0.91 -15.65
CA ASN A 45 -5.16 0.43 -16.84
C ASN A 45 -3.63 0.25 -16.65
N ALA A 46 -3.16 0.13 -15.41
CA ALA A 46 -1.73 0.02 -15.12
C ALA A 46 -1.35 -1.27 -14.39
N ARG A 47 -0.07 -1.63 -14.56
CA ARG A 47 0.58 -2.87 -14.08
C ARG A 47 0.62 -2.95 -12.56
N VAL A 48 -0.44 -3.48 -11.96
CA VAL A 48 -0.54 -3.73 -10.50
C VAL A 48 0.60 -4.61 -10.01
N ASP A 49 1.10 -5.52 -10.85
CA ASP A 49 2.30 -6.33 -10.62
C ASP A 49 3.57 -5.47 -10.42
N CYS A 50 3.76 -4.44 -11.24
CA CYS A 50 4.86 -3.48 -11.10
C CYS A 50 4.70 -2.65 -9.82
N GLY A 51 3.48 -2.18 -9.54
CA GLY A 51 3.18 -1.46 -8.30
C GLY A 51 3.50 -2.30 -7.06
N PHE A 52 3.13 -3.58 -7.07
CA PHE A 52 3.44 -4.51 -5.98
C PHE A 52 4.94 -4.70 -5.79
N LYS A 53 5.70 -4.98 -6.86
CA LYS A 53 7.16 -5.09 -6.82
C LYS A 53 7.81 -3.83 -6.24
N PHE A 54 7.34 -2.65 -6.65
CA PHE A 54 7.87 -1.39 -6.17
C PHE A 54 7.57 -1.16 -4.68
N VAL A 55 6.34 -1.44 -4.19
CA VAL A 55 6.03 -1.32 -2.74
C VAL A 55 6.93 -2.23 -1.90
N VAL A 56 7.21 -3.45 -2.36
CA VAL A 56 8.11 -4.38 -1.66
C VAL A 56 9.51 -3.78 -1.51
N GLU A 57 10.08 -3.24 -2.58
CA GLU A 57 11.42 -2.65 -2.56
C GLU A 57 11.47 -1.37 -1.72
N VAL A 58 10.46 -0.50 -1.82
CA VAL A 58 10.36 0.70 -0.98
C VAL A 58 10.23 0.33 0.49
N LYS A 59 9.47 -0.74 0.83
CA LYS A 59 9.39 -1.24 2.21
C LYS A 59 10.76 -1.66 2.73
N LYS A 60 11.53 -2.44 1.95
CA LYS A 60 12.89 -2.87 2.34
C LYS A 60 13.80 -1.66 2.55
N PHE A 61 13.78 -0.71 1.61
CA PHE A 61 14.57 0.50 1.69
C PHE A 61 14.19 1.34 2.93
N TYR A 62 12.90 1.57 3.16
CA TYR A 62 12.41 2.31 4.33
C TYR A 62 12.83 1.64 5.64
N SER A 63 12.66 0.32 5.77
CA SER A 63 13.13 -0.41 6.94
C SER A 63 14.63 -0.25 7.18
N SER A 64 15.44 -0.23 6.12
CA SER A 64 16.90 -0.02 6.23
C SER A 64 17.30 1.38 6.70
N LEU A 65 16.48 2.40 6.39
CA LEU A 65 16.69 3.76 6.89
C LEU A 65 16.34 3.86 8.36
N CYS A 66 15.22 3.24 8.77
CA CYS A 66 14.77 3.26 10.16
C CYS A 66 15.65 2.42 11.09
N SER A 67 16.31 1.36 10.61
CA SER A 67 17.24 0.55 11.42
C SER A 67 18.62 1.18 11.63
N ARG A 68 18.89 2.30 10.95
CA ARG A 68 20.15 3.05 11.07
C ARG A 68 20.06 4.24 12.03
N GLY A 69 18.89 4.48 12.61
CA GLY A 69 18.65 5.51 13.62
C GLY A 69 18.68 4.97 15.04
#